data_AF-A0A356TNB0-F1
#
_entry.id   AF-A0A356TNB0-F1
#
_cell.length_a   1.000
_cell.length_b   1.000
_cell.length_c   1.000
_cell.angle_alpha   90.00
_cell.angle_beta   90.00
_cell.angle_gamma   90.00
#
_symmetry.space_group_name_H-M   'P 1'
#
loop_
_entity.id
_entity.type
_entity.pdbx_description
1 polymer ?
#
loop_
_entity_poly.entity_id
_entity_poly.type
_entity_poly.pdbx_seq_one_letter_code
_entity_poly.pdbx_strand_id
1 'polypeptide(L)'
;RGIAGLAVAWALAKRGRDVTLLEAEPALGTHSSARNAQIWLPVDDDETTGPLALRSAEALTSLLGAETEWLVRDGALVLAPDAASAETVRRGAEKGGVKARTVDFDVVARESPVVTERVGVPLWIEGAGIFDPHAMVGA
;
A
#
# COMPACT_ATOMS: atom_id res chain seq x y z
N ARG A 1 -18.60 -7.87 -3.49
CA ARG A 1 -17.62 -7.48 -4.52
C ARG A 1 -16.35 -7.09 -3.81
N GLY A 2 -15.18 -7.31 -4.42
CA GLY A 2 -13.91 -6.85 -3.86
C GLY A 2 -13.70 -5.34 -4.00
N ILE A 3 -12.60 -4.85 -3.42
CA ILE A 3 -12.26 -3.42 -3.35
C ILE A 3 -12.25 -2.72 -4.71
N ALA A 4 -11.73 -3.36 -5.76
CA ALA A 4 -11.68 -2.76 -7.10
C ALA A 4 -13.09 -2.51 -7.67
N GLY A 5 -14.02 -3.46 -7.50
CA GLY A 5 -15.40 -3.31 -7.97
C GLY A 5 -16.15 -2.23 -7.20
N LEU A 6 -15.94 -2.14 -5.89
CA LEU A 6 -16.53 -1.11 -5.03
C LEU A 6 -15.99 0.28 -5.39
N ALA A 7 -14.68 0.42 -5.57
CA ALA A 7 -14.05 1.67 -5.97
C ALA A 7 -14.57 2.18 -7.32
N VAL A 8 -14.75 1.28 -8.30
CA VAL A 8 -15.35 1.62 -9.60
C VAL A 8 -16.80 2.07 -9.44
N ALA A 9 -17.62 1.32 -8.68
CA ALA A 9 -19.01 1.67 -8.43
C ALA A 9 -19.15 3.03 -7.74
N TRP A 10 -18.35 3.27 -6.69
CA TRP A 10 -18.29 4.56 -6.00
C TRP A 10 -17.94 5.70 -6.98
N ALA A 11 -16.91 5.49 -7.81
CA ALA A 11 -16.47 6.50 -8.75
C ALA A 11 -17.52 6.78 -9.85
N LEU A 12 -18.30 5.78 -10.27
CA LEU A 12 -19.40 5.95 -11.23
C LEU A 12 -20.60 6.65 -10.58
N ALA A 13 -20.99 6.23 -9.36
CA ALA A 13 -22.07 6.84 -8.59
C ALA A 13 -21.79 8.32 -8.29
N LYS A 14 -20.55 8.67 -7.90
CA LYS A 14 -20.11 10.06 -7.68
C LYS A 14 -20.22 10.93 -8.95
N ARG A 15 -20.24 10.32 -10.14
CA ARG A 15 -20.45 11.00 -11.43
C ARG A 15 -21.92 11.01 -11.88
N GLY A 16 -22.85 10.70 -10.98
CA GLY A 16 -24.30 10.70 -11.24
C GLY A 16 -24.77 9.54 -12.11
N ARG A 17 -24.03 8.43 -12.14
CA ARG A 17 -24.47 7.20 -12.84
C ARG A 17 -25.25 6.31 -11.89
N ASP A 18 -26.30 5.68 -12.41
CA ASP A 18 -27.00 4.61 -11.72
C ASP A 18 -26.16 3.32 -11.81
N VAL A 19 -25.94 2.64 -10.68
CA VAL A 19 -24.99 1.53 -10.56
C VAL A 19 -25.61 0.39 -9.77
N THR A 20 -25.70 -0.79 -10.41
CA THR A 20 -26.09 -2.04 -9.75
C THR A 20 -24.85 -2.86 -9.44
N LEU A 21 -24.63 -3.16 -8.15
CA LEU A 21 -23.59 -4.09 -7.69
C LEU A 21 -24.20 -5.49 -7.50
N LEU A 22 -23.66 -6.47 -8.22
CA LEU A 22 -24.04 -7.88 -8.07
C LEU A 22 -22.94 -8.64 -7.34
N GLU A 23 -23.20 -9.28 -6.21
CA GLU A 23 -22.23 -10.15 -5.52
C GLU A 23 -22.82 -11.54 -5.33
N ALA A 24 -22.00 -12.58 -5.56
CA ALA A 24 -22.42 -13.96 -5.36
C ALA A 24 -22.36 -14.36 -3.89
N GLU A 25 -21.42 -13.77 -3.14
CA GLU A 25 -21.21 -14.00 -1.72
C GLU A 25 -22.20 -13.22 -0.84
N PRO A 26 -22.50 -13.69 0.39
CA PRO A 26 -23.39 -13.00 1.31
C PRO A 26 -22.80 -11.70 1.88
N ALA A 27 -21.51 -11.43 1.65
CA ALA A 27 -20.82 -10.24 2.10
C ALA A 27 -19.85 -9.72 1.03
N LEU A 28 -19.53 -8.44 1.10
CA LEU A 28 -18.53 -7.81 0.23
C LEU A 28 -17.11 -8.17 0.68
N GLY A 29 -16.14 -8.06 -0.23
CA GLY A 29 -14.72 -8.18 0.11
C GLY A 29 -14.20 -9.56 0.52
N THR A 30 -15.00 -10.62 0.51
CA THR A 30 -14.68 -11.93 1.14
C THR A 30 -13.53 -12.73 0.53
N HIS A 31 -13.16 -12.45 -0.73
CA HIS A 31 -12.09 -13.16 -1.45
C HIS A 31 -10.74 -12.43 -1.32
N SER A 32 -10.06 -12.12 -2.43
CA SER A 32 -8.70 -11.53 -2.40
C SER A 32 -8.62 -10.19 -1.64
N SER A 33 -9.73 -9.46 -1.50
CA SER A 33 -9.75 -8.23 -0.72
C SER A 33 -9.65 -8.46 0.80
N ALA A 34 -10.16 -9.57 1.33
CA ALA A 34 -10.00 -9.95 2.73
C ALA A 34 -8.78 -10.88 2.96
N ARG A 35 -8.24 -11.47 1.89
CA ARG A 35 -7.15 -12.47 1.94
C ARG A 35 -5.92 -12.01 1.17
N ASN A 36 -5.38 -10.85 1.55
CA ASN A 36 -4.09 -10.33 1.06
C ASN A 36 -3.18 -10.00 2.25
N ALA A 37 -1.92 -9.66 1.97
CA ALA A 37 -0.94 -9.36 3.00
C ALA A 37 -1.18 -8.03 3.73
N GLN A 38 -2.11 -7.20 3.24
CA GLN A 38 -2.47 -5.90 3.84
C GLN A 38 -1.30 -4.90 3.93
N ILE A 39 -0.29 -5.08 3.08
CA ILE A 39 0.92 -4.25 3.06
C ILE A 39 0.70 -3.05 2.14
N TRP A 40 0.90 -1.86 2.68
CA TRP A 40 1.06 -0.62 1.92
C TRP A 40 2.55 -0.37 1.64
N LEU A 41 2.99 -0.66 0.42
CA LEU A 41 4.39 -0.51 0.00
C LEU A 41 4.48 -0.08 -1.48
N PRO A 42 4.16 1.19 -1.81
CA PRO A 42 4.18 1.66 -3.18
C PRO A 42 5.61 2.00 -3.62
N VAL A 43 6.42 0.98 -3.90
CA VAL A 43 7.84 1.12 -4.28
C VAL A 43 8.18 0.57 -5.67
N ASP A 44 7.17 0.24 -6.46
CA ASP A 44 7.36 -0.26 -7.82
C ASP A 44 7.77 0.89 -8.75
N ASP A 45 8.89 0.69 -9.46
CA ASP A 45 9.42 1.66 -10.44
C ASP A 45 8.73 1.52 -11.80
N ASP A 46 7.44 1.81 -11.82
CA ASP A 46 6.64 1.86 -13.04
C ASP A 46 5.79 3.14 -13.06
N GLU A 47 5.27 3.50 -14.24
CA GLU A 47 4.54 4.76 -14.44
C GLU A 47 3.09 4.72 -13.94
N THR A 48 2.62 3.59 -13.42
CA THR A 48 1.22 3.35 -13.10
C THR A 48 0.97 3.08 -11.62
N THR A 49 1.73 2.18 -10.99
CA THR A 49 1.43 1.66 -9.65
C THR A 49 1.62 2.72 -8.57
N GLY A 50 2.78 3.37 -8.55
CA GLY A 50 3.08 4.45 -7.59
C GLY A 50 2.06 5.61 -7.67
N PRO A 51 1.85 6.22 -8.85
CA PRO A 51 0.87 7.29 -9.00
C PRO A 51 -0.58 6.85 -8.70
N LEU A 52 -0.94 5.60 -9.01
CA LEU A 52 -2.25 5.07 -8.65
C LEU A 52 -2.39 4.90 -7.13
N ALA A 53 -1.36 4.38 -6.45
CA ALA A 53 -1.36 4.25 -5.00
C ALA A 53 -1.54 5.61 -4.32
N LEU A 54 -0.79 6.64 -4.73
CA LEU A 54 -0.94 7.98 -4.18
C LEU A 54 -2.37 8.51 -4.32
N ARG A 55 -2.94 8.42 -5.53
CA ARG A 55 -4.34 8.83 -5.79
C ARG A 55 -5.36 8.00 -5.00
N SER A 56 -5.09 6.72 -4.79
CA SER A 56 -5.92 5.84 -3.97
C SER A 56 -5.89 6.24 -2.50
N ALA A 57 -4.72 6.60 -1.95
CA ALA A 57 -4.61 7.07 -0.56
C ALA A 57 -5.41 8.37 -0.32
N GLU A 58 -5.35 9.31 -1.26
CA GLU A 58 -6.14 10.55 -1.22
C GLU A 58 -7.65 10.24 -1.26
N ALA A 59 -8.07 9.36 -2.18
CA ALA A 59 -9.47 8.98 -2.31
C ALA A 59 -10.01 8.25 -1.07
N LEU A 60 -9.23 7.32 -0.51
CA LEU A 60 -9.58 6.56 0.69
C LEU A 60 -9.65 7.48 1.91
N THR A 61 -8.68 8.37 2.10
CA THR A 61 -8.73 9.37 3.18
C THR A 61 -9.93 10.28 3.04
N SER A 62 -10.25 10.73 1.81
CA SER A 62 -11.45 11.53 1.57
C SER A 62 -12.76 10.77 1.85
N LEU A 63 -12.78 9.44 1.69
CA LEU A 63 -13.96 8.61 1.91
C LEU A 63 -14.13 8.23 3.39
N LEU A 64 -13.03 7.90 4.05
CA LEU A 64 -12.99 7.37 5.42
C LEU A 64 -12.78 8.45 6.48
N GLY A 65 -12.49 9.68 6.06
CA GLY A 65 -12.33 10.86 6.92
C GLY A 65 -10.88 11.17 7.23
N ALA A 66 -10.18 10.26 7.91
CA ALA A 66 -8.76 10.41 8.24
C ALA A 66 -7.95 9.21 7.76
N GLU A 67 -6.67 9.45 7.44
CA GLU A 67 -5.76 8.38 7.01
C GLU A 67 -5.60 7.30 8.08
N THR A 68 -5.60 7.71 9.35
CA THR A 68 -5.49 6.81 10.51
C THR A 68 -6.65 5.82 10.64
N GLU A 69 -7.76 6.03 9.93
CA GLU A 69 -8.90 5.11 9.93
C GLU A 69 -8.66 3.87 9.05
N TRP A 70 -7.65 3.90 8.17
CA TRP A 70 -7.41 2.82 7.21
C TRP A 70 -5.96 2.45 6.99
N LEU A 71 -5.01 3.29 7.39
CA LEU A 71 -3.58 3.07 7.21
C LEU A 71 -2.82 3.37 8.50
N VAL A 72 -2.01 2.41 8.93
CA VAL A 72 -0.99 2.59 9.96
C VAL A 72 0.36 2.67 9.27
N ARG A 73 1.05 3.82 9.38
CA ARG A 73 2.38 4.06 8.79
C ARG A 73 3.49 3.79 9.80
N ASP A 74 3.77 2.52 10.04
CA ASP A 74 4.91 2.07 10.87
C ASP A 74 6.20 1.85 10.07
N GLY A 75 6.15 2.05 8.74
CA GLY A 75 7.28 1.92 7.84
C GLY A 75 7.54 0.48 7.41
N ALA A 76 8.49 0.32 6.50
CA ALA A 76 8.90 -1.00 6.02
C ALA A 76 10.40 -1.05 5.78
N LEU A 77 11.01 -2.20 6.08
CA LEU A 77 12.38 -2.49 5.71
C LEU A 77 12.42 -3.28 4.40
N VAL A 78 13.14 -2.76 3.41
CA VAL A 78 13.42 -3.44 2.14
C VAL A 78 14.92 -3.71 2.05
N LEU A 79 15.31 -4.97 1.85
CA LEU A 79 16.69 -5.36 1.61
C LEU A 79 16.91 -5.51 0.11
N ALA A 80 17.43 -4.47 -0.54
CA ALA A 80 17.76 -4.55 -1.96
C ALA A 80 19.05 -5.37 -2.16
N PRO A 81 19.15 -6.25 -3.17
CA PRO A 81 20.32 -7.11 -3.35
C PRO A 81 21.59 -6.33 -3.69
N ASP A 82 21.46 -5.18 -4.36
CA ASP A 82 22.56 -4.33 -4.80
C ASP A 82 22.15 -2.85 -4.88
N ALA A 83 23.12 -1.99 -5.19
CA ALA A 83 22.91 -0.55 -5.30
C ALA A 83 21.95 -0.17 -6.44
N ALA A 84 21.94 -0.91 -7.54
CA ALA A 84 21.05 -0.63 -8.68
C ALA A 84 19.58 -0.92 -8.31
N SER A 85 19.33 -2.05 -7.66
CA SER A 85 18.02 -2.43 -7.14
C SER A 85 17.55 -1.46 -6.05
N ALA A 86 18.46 -1.00 -5.19
CA ALA A 86 18.15 0.01 -4.20
C ALA A 86 17.68 1.32 -4.85
N GLU A 87 18.32 1.72 -5.95
CA GLU A 87 17.93 2.91 -6.69
C GLU A 87 16.58 2.76 -7.38
N THR A 88 16.26 1.56 -7.89
CA THR A 88 14.92 1.24 -8.40
C THR A 88 13.86 1.41 -7.31
N VAL A 89 14.10 0.90 -6.10
CA VAL A 89 13.18 1.10 -4.96
C VAL A 89 13.03 2.58 -4.60
N ARG A 90 14.10 3.38 -4.66
CA ARG A 90 14.02 4.83 -4.40
C ARG A 90 13.17 5.56 -5.43
N ARG A 91 13.36 5.28 -6.72
CA ARG A 91 12.53 5.86 -7.79
C ARG A 91 11.07 5.46 -7.65
N GLY A 92 10.80 4.19 -7.38
CA GLY A 92 9.44 3.71 -7.14
C GLY A 92 8.79 4.35 -5.91
N ALA A 93 9.54 4.50 -4.81
CA ALA A 93 9.08 5.20 -3.61
C ALA A 93 8.70 6.66 -3.91
N GLU A 94 9.54 7.39 -4.65
CA GLU A 94 9.25 8.77 -5.09
C GLU A 94 7.94 8.84 -5.89
N LYS A 95 7.77 7.93 -6.87
CA LYS A 95 6.53 7.82 -7.67
C LYS A 95 5.32 7.44 -6.81
N GLY A 96 5.51 6.66 -5.75
CA GLY A 96 4.51 6.27 -4.78
C GLY A 96 4.21 7.31 -3.70
N GLY A 97 4.92 8.45 -3.70
CA GLY A 97 4.76 9.51 -2.70
C GLY A 97 5.28 9.13 -1.31
N VAL A 98 6.15 8.11 -1.21
CA VAL A 98 6.80 7.67 0.02
C VAL A 98 8.30 7.95 -0.05
N LYS A 99 9.00 7.96 1.09
CA LYS A 99 10.45 8.23 1.11
C LYS A 99 11.22 6.97 1.41
N ALA A 100 12.19 6.64 0.57
CA ALA A 100 13.13 5.55 0.82
C ALA A 100 14.50 6.11 1.24
N ARG A 101 14.98 5.73 2.43
CA ARG A 101 16.32 6.10 2.90
C ARG A 101 17.14 4.86 3.22
N THR A 102 18.44 4.90 2.92
CA THR A 102 19.36 3.86 3.38
C THR A 102 19.52 3.93 4.89
N VAL A 103 19.60 2.77 5.53
CA VAL A 103 19.80 2.63 6.98
C VAL A 103 20.97 1.73 7.29
N ASP A 104 21.51 1.80 8.50
CA ASP A 104 22.55 0.88 8.92
C ASP A 104 21.96 -0.47 9.34
N PHE A 105 22.78 -1.52 9.31
CA PHE A 105 22.37 -2.85 9.78
C PHE A 105 22.01 -2.90 11.26
N ASP A 106 22.41 -1.92 12.06
CA ASP A 106 21.96 -1.81 13.45
C ASP A 106 20.48 -1.43 13.55
N VAL A 107 19.94 -0.70 12.54
CA VAL A 107 18.49 -0.51 12.39
C VAL A 107 17.83 -1.81 11.97
N VAL A 108 18.40 -2.53 10.99
CA VAL A 108 17.89 -3.83 10.53
C VAL A 108 17.76 -4.82 11.69
N ALA A 109 18.81 -4.94 12.52
CA ALA A 109 18.84 -5.86 13.65
C ALA A 109 17.80 -5.52 14.73
N ARG A 110 17.44 -4.23 14.87
CA ARG A 110 16.41 -3.79 15.82
C ARG A 110 15.00 -4.03 15.29
N GLU A 111 14.74 -3.66 14.04
CA GLU A 111 13.39 -3.73 13.44
C GLU A 111 13.04 -5.16 12.97
N SER A 112 14.05 -5.94 12.55
CA SER A 112 13.89 -7.32 12.12
C SER A 112 15.03 -8.21 12.64
N PRO A 113 14.98 -8.62 13.93
CA PRO A 113 16.03 -9.44 14.55
C PRO A 113 16.23 -10.81 13.89
N VAL A 114 15.28 -11.27 13.08
CA VAL A 114 15.37 -12.52 12.31
C VAL A 114 16.33 -12.42 11.12
N VAL A 115 16.66 -11.20 10.67
CA VAL A 115 17.66 -10.96 9.64
C VAL A 115 19.04 -10.97 10.30
N THR A 116 19.76 -12.06 10.11
CA THR A 116 21.09 -12.27 10.72
C THR A 116 22.24 -11.97 9.76
N GLU A 117 22.01 -12.07 8.45
CA GLU A 117 23.01 -11.81 7.43
C GLU A 117 23.05 -10.31 7.06
N ARG A 118 24.25 -9.75 7.00
CA ARG A 118 24.48 -8.36 6.59
C ARG A 118 24.73 -8.26 5.08
N VAL A 119 23.71 -8.58 4.29
CA VAL A 119 23.77 -8.61 2.82
C VAL A 119 22.78 -7.63 2.19
N GLY A 120 23.18 -7.06 1.05
CA GLY A 120 22.39 -6.08 0.31
C GLY A 120 22.46 -4.66 0.86
N VAL A 121 21.60 -3.80 0.33
CA VAL A 121 21.43 -2.39 0.69
C VAL A 121 20.09 -2.24 1.44
N PRO A 122 20.11 -2.09 2.76
CA PRO A 122 18.90 -1.89 3.54
C PRO A 122 18.31 -0.49 3.32
N LEU A 123 17.00 -0.46 3.03
CA LEU A 123 16.21 0.74 2.84
C LEU A 123 15.04 0.75 3.83
N TRP A 124 14.87 1.87 4.52
CA TRP A 124 13.66 2.16 5.28
C TRP A 124 12.71 3.00 4.43
N ILE A 125 11.49 2.51 4.26
CA ILE A 125 10.44 3.17 3.49
C ILE A 125 9.52 3.91 4.46
N GLU A 126 9.73 5.22 4.59
CA GLU A 126 8.90 6.11 5.38
C GLU A 126 7.56 6.32 4.66
N GLY A 127 6.47 5.99 5.35
CA GLY A 127 5.12 6.05 4.79
C GLY A 127 4.59 4.73 4.23
N ALA A 128 5.41 3.67 4.25
CA ALA A 128 4.91 2.30 4.16
C ALA A 128 4.22 1.87 5.46
N GLY A 129 3.48 0.76 5.42
CA GLY A 129 2.92 0.13 6.61
C GLY A 129 1.82 -0.86 6.28
N ILE A 130 0.78 -0.91 7.12
CA ILE A 130 -0.34 -1.84 6.98
C ILE A 130 -1.67 -1.11 6.86
N PHE A 131 -2.58 -1.66 6.06
CA PHE A 131 -3.91 -1.09 5.85
C PHE A 131 -5.03 -2.04 6.26
N ASP A 132 -6.19 -1.51 6.62
CA ASP A 132 -7.38 -2.30 6.93
C ASP A 132 -8.30 -2.42 5.69
N PRO A 133 -8.32 -3.57 4.98
CA PRO A 133 -9.21 -3.75 3.83
C PRO A 133 -10.69 -3.77 4.21
N HIS A 134 -11.06 -4.07 5.46
CA HIS A 134 -12.45 -4.12 5.90
C HIS A 134 -13.02 -2.72 6.12
N ALA A 135 -12.21 -1.79 6.66
CA ALA A 135 -12.56 -0.37 6.70
C ALA A 135 -12.90 0.15 5.30
N MET A 136 -12.15 -0.25 4.27
CA MET A 136 -12.37 0.18 2.89
C MET A 136 -13.61 -0.42 2.22
N VAL A 137 -14.04 -1.61 2.66
CA VAL A 137 -15.20 -2.33 2.10
C VAL A 137 -16.51 -1.91 2.78
N GLY A 138 -16.44 -1.45 4.03
CA GLY A 138 -17.61 -1.04 4.82
C GLY A 138 -18.03 0.42 4.68
N ALA A 139 -17.25 1.24 3.97
CA ALA A 139 -17.48 2.66 3.76
C ALA A 139 -18.40 2.97 2.58
#